data_AF-A0A2V9BFZ8-F1
#
_entry.id   AF-A0A2V9BFZ8-F1
#
_cell.length_a   1.000
_cell.length_b   1.000
_cell.length_c   1.000
_cell.angle_alpha   90.00
_cell.angle_beta   90.00
_cell.angle_gamma   90.00
#
_symmetry.space_group_name_H-M   'P 1'
#
loop_
_entity.id
_entity.type
_entity.pdbx_description
1 polymer ?
#
loop_
_entity_poly.entity_id
_entity_poly.type
_entity_poly.pdbx_seq_one_letter_code
_entity_poly.pdbx_strand_id
1 'polypeptide(L)'
;MNSLPGLLDQATFSQGVRELAERDADLATVVKRYGAPPLWVREPGFPSLVYIILEQQVSLASAKAAFDRLNDAARPLTPGRFLKLSDGVLKR
;
A
#
# COMPACT_ATOMS: atom_id res chain seq x y z
N MET A 1 -24.99 16.65 10.38
CA MET A 1 -23.85 16.95 9.49
C MET A 1 -22.87 15.79 9.60
N ASN A 2 -23.08 14.73 8.80
CA ASN A 2 -22.13 13.62 8.74
C ASN A 2 -20.94 14.13 7.93
N SER A 3 -19.87 14.53 8.61
CA SER A 3 -18.57 14.72 7.97
C SER A 3 -18.24 13.45 7.21
N LEU A 4 -17.87 13.56 5.94
CA LEU A 4 -17.22 12.48 5.20
C LEU A 4 -16.12 11.93 6.13
N PRO A 5 -16.04 10.61 6.40
CA PRO A 5 -15.03 10.07 7.29
C PRO A 5 -13.67 10.58 6.80
N GLY A 6 -13.03 11.40 7.65
CA GLY A 6 -11.82 12.13 7.29
C GLY A 6 -10.76 11.17 6.79
N LEU A 7 -9.98 11.64 5.80
CA LEU A 7 -8.83 10.93 5.26
C LEU A 7 -8.01 10.31 6.40
N LEU A 8 -7.66 9.03 6.27
CA LEU A 8 -6.84 8.35 7.27
C LEU A 8 -5.46 9.03 7.34
N ASP A 9 -5.16 9.63 8.48
CA ASP A 9 -3.91 10.28 8.81
C ASP A 9 -3.36 9.75 10.13
N GLN A 10 -2.20 10.24 10.55
CA GLN A 10 -1.54 9.74 11.77
C GLN A 10 -2.42 9.94 13.02
N ALA A 11 -3.19 11.04 13.09
CA ALA A 11 -4.00 11.37 14.25
C ALA A 11 -5.24 10.48 14.34
N THR A 12 -6.00 10.38 13.26
CA THR A 12 -7.19 9.54 13.14
C THR A 12 -6.86 8.06 13.23
N PHE A 13 -5.71 7.62 12.69
CA PHE A 13 -5.21 6.26 12.85
C PHE A 13 -4.87 5.95 14.32
N SER A 14 -4.12 6.84 14.99
CA SER A 14 -3.77 6.65 16.40
C SER A 14 -5.00 6.63 17.31
N GLN A 15 -6.01 7.44 16.98
CA GLN A 15 -7.31 7.40 17.65
C GLN A 15 -8.00 6.05 17.45
N GLY A 16 -8.09 5.56 16.21
CA GLY A 16 -8.69 4.25 15.91
C GLY A 16 -7.98 3.10 16.64
N VAL A 17 -6.64 3.12 16.73
CA VAL A 17 -5.89 2.12 17.49
C VAL A 17 -6.28 2.14 18.98
N ARG A 18 -6.42 3.32 19.60
CA ARG A 18 -6.88 3.43 20.99
C ARG A 18 -8.30 2.91 21.16
N GLU A 19 -9.22 3.35 20.30
CA GLU A 19 -10.62 2.94 20.38
C GLU A 19 -10.80 1.43 20.23
N LEU A 20 -10.01 0.78 19.37
CA LEU A 20 -10.04 -0.67 19.21
C LEU A 20 -9.43 -1.40 20.41
N ALA A 21 -8.31 -0.91 20.94
CA ALA A 21 -7.67 -1.49 22.13
C ALA A 21 -8.53 -1.33 23.40
N GLU A 22 -9.34 -0.29 23.52
CA GLU A 22 -10.30 -0.15 24.63
C GLU A 22 -11.45 -1.16 24.56
N ARG A 23 -11.80 -1.63 23.36
CA ARG A 23 -12.94 -2.52 23.12
C ARG A 23 -12.59 -4.00 23.04
N ASP A 24 -11.33 -4.32 22.72
CA ASP A 24 -10.86 -5.68 22.49
C ASP A 24 -9.57 -5.95 23.27
N ALA A 25 -9.63 -6.92 24.19
CA ALA A 25 -8.52 -7.27 25.08
C ALA A 25 -7.34 -7.93 24.35
N ASP A 26 -7.59 -8.63 23.24
CA ASP A 26 -6.55 -9.23 22.42
C ASP A 26 -5.79 -8.12 21.67
N LEU A 27 -6.52 -7.14 21.10
CA LEU A 27 -5.90 -5.97 20.48
C LEU A 27 -5.13 -5.11 21.50
N ALA A 28 -5.67 -4.91 22.70
CA ALA A 28 -4.96 -4.24 23.79
C ALA A 28 -3.64 -4.93 24.13
N THR A 29 -3.65 -6.26 24.19
CA THR A 29 -2.46 -7.08 24.48
C THR A 29 -1.41 -6.93 23.37
N VAL A 30 -1.83 -6.96 22.10
CA VAL A 30 -0.93 -6.76 20.95
C VAL A 30 -0.29 -5.37 21.01
N VAL A 31 -1.07 -4.30 21.21
CA VAL A 31 -0.56 -2.93 21.28
C VAL A 31 0.36 -2.74 22.47
N LYS A 32 0.03 -3.28 23.65
CA LYS A 32 0.89 -3.22 24.84
C LYS A 32 2.24 -3.93 24.61
N ARG A 33 2.23 -5.05 23.86
CA ARG A 33 3.41 -5.87 23.63
C ARG A 33 4.32 -5.32 22.52
N TYR A 34 3.75 -4.82 21.43
CA TYR A 34 4.51 -4.45 20.22
C TYR A 34 4.47 -2.95 19.89
N GLY A 35 3.69 -2.16 20.64
CA GLY A 35 3.41 -0.76 20.32
C GLY A 35 2.26 -0.61 19.33
N ALA A 36 1.86 0.63 19.08
CA ALA A 36 0.89 0.94 18.03
C ALA A 36 1.53 0.64 16.65
N PRO A 37 0.77 0.03 15.72
CA PRO A 37 1.28 -0.17 14.38
C PRO A 37 1.61 1.18 13.72
N PRO A 38 2.61 1.25 12.83
CA PRO A 38 2.82 2.43 11.99
C PRO A 38 1.69 2.56 10.96
N LEU A 39 1.38 3.80 10.57
CA LEU A 39 0.48 4.06 9.46
C LEU A 39 1.22 3.80 8.13
N TRP A 40 0.87 2.73 7.43
CA TRP A 40 1.44 2.41 6.12
C TRP A 40 0.68 3.12 4.99
N VAL A 41 1.09 4.35 4.70
CA VAL A 41 0.55 5.11 3.56
C VAL A 41 1.40 4.85 2.31
N ARG A 42 0.71 4.61 1.19
CA ARG A 42 1.29 4.63 -0.15
C ARG A 42 0.61 5.75 -0.94
N GLU A 43 1.38 6.43 -1.79
CA GLU A 43 0.83 7.47 -2.66
C GLU A 43 -0.29 6.86 -3.53
N PRO A 44 -1.52 7.39 -3.54
CA PRO A 44 -2.59 6.83 -4.35
C PRO A 44 -2.32 7.05 -5.84
N GLY A 45 -2.63 6.05 -6.66
CA GLY A 45 -2.55 6.18 -8.12
C GLY A 45 -2.19 4.90 -8.85
N PHE A 46 -2.08 5.02 -10.18
CA PHE A 46 -1.79 3.90 -11.07
C PHE A 46 -0.49 3.14 -10.73
N PRO A 47 0.67 3.81 -10.46
CA PRO A 47 1.90 3.10 -10.10
C PRO A 47 1.72 2.23 -8.85
N SER A 48 1.07 2.75 -7.82
CA SER A 48 0.84 2.01 -6.57
C SER A 48 -0.11 0.84 -6.74
N LEU A 49 -1.15 0.98 -7.57
CA LEU A 49 -2.04 -0.14 -7.91
C LEU A 49 -1.28 -1.25 -8.65
N VAL A 50 -0.46 -0.90 -9.64
CA VAL A 50 0.37 -1.87 -10.35
C VAL A 50 1.37 -2.54 -9.41
N TYR A 51 1.98 -1.76 -8.50
CA TYR A 51 2.92 -2.32 -7.53
C TYR A 51 2.24 -3.33 -6.59
N ILE A 52 1.02 -3.06 -6.13
CA ILE A 52 0.22 -3.99 -5.32
C ILE A 52 -0.05 -5.30 -6.09
N ILE A 53 -0.33 -5.23 -7.39
CA ILE A 53 -0.52 -6.43 -8.22
C ILE A 53 0.78 -7.23 -8.31
N LEU A 54 1.92 -6.57 -8.51
CA LEU A 54 3.22 -7.22 -8.58
C LEU A 54 3.70 -7.83 -7.25
N GLU A 55 3.16 -7.38 -6.12
CA GLU A 55 3.44 -7.94 -4.78
C GLU A 55 2.68 -9.25 -4.51
N GLN A 56 1.72 -9.63 -5.35
CA GLN A 56 0.89 -10.82 -5.12
C GLN A 56 1.70 -12.11 -5.29
N GLN A 57 1.62 -13.00 -4.30
CA GLN A 57 2.17 -14.36 -4.31
C GLN A 57 3.69 -14.45 -4.60
N VAL A 58 4.44 -13.39 -4.36
CA VAL A 58 5.90 -13.34 -4.55
C VAL A 58 6.60 -12.67 -3.37
N SER A 59 7.94 -12.72 -3.35
CA SER A 59 8.71 -11.96 -2.37
C SER A 59 8.69 -10.46 -2.66
N LEU A 60 8.79 -9.63 -1.61
CA LEU A 60 8.88 -8.17 -1.76
C LEU A 60 10.06 -7.76 -2.66
N ALA A 61 11.19 -8.47 -2.59
CA ALA A 61 12.34 -8.22 -3.45
C ALA A 61 12.03 -8.52 -4.93
N SER A 62 11.29 -9.59 -5.21
CA SER A 62 10.86 -9.93 -6.58
C SER A 62 9.86 -8.92 -7.13
N ALA A 63 8.87 -8.52 -6.33
CA ALA A 63 7.91 -7.49 -6.68
C ALA A 63 8.59 -6.16 -6.99
N LYS A 64 9.54 -5.74 -6.13
CA LYS A 64 10.34 -4.55 -6.34
C LYS A 64 11.14 -4.62 -7.65
N ALA A 65 11.84 -5.73 -7.89
CA ALA A 65 12.62 -5.89 -9.12
C ALA A 65 11.76 -5.83 -10.39
N ALA A 66 10.55 -6.42 -10.36
CA ALA A 66 9.60 -6.33 -11.47
C ALA A 66 9.08 -4.89 -11.66
N PHE A 67 8.75 -4.20 -10.56
CA PHE A 67 8.29 -2.82 -10.59
C PHE A 67 9.38 -1.85 -11.09
N ASP A 68 10.64 -2.05 -10.70
CA ASP A 68 11.77 -1.25 -11.18
C ASP A 68 11.93 -1.42 -12.70
N ARG A 69 11.91 -2.66 -13.22
CA ARG A 69 11.95 -2.92 -14.68
C ARG A 69 10.79 -2.28 -15.42
N LEU A 70 9.59 -2.33 -14.84
CA LEU A 70 8.40 -1.70 -15.44
C LEU A 70 8.51 -0.17 -15.46
N ASN A 71 9.05 0.43 -14.39
CA ASN A 71 9.34 1.86 -14.37
C ASN A 71 10.36 2.23 -15.43
N ASP A 72 11.41 1.44 -15.64
CA ASP A 72 12.42 1.71 -16.67
C ASP A 72 11.84 1.60 -18.09
N ALA A 73 10.91 0.67 -18.32
CA ALA A 73 10.24 0.51 -19.61
C ALA A 73 9.21 1.62 -19.90
N ALA A 74 8.63 2.25 -18.87
CA ALA A 74 7.48 3.14 -19.04
C ALA A 74 7.54 4.45 -18.24
N ARG A 75 8.71 4.95 -17.84
CA ARG A 75 8.86 6.14 -16.96
C ARG A 75 8.24 7.42 -17.57
N PRO A 76 7.41 8.19 -16.83
CA PRO A 76 6.74 7.82 -15.58
C PRO A 76 5.66 6.78 -15.85
N LEU A 77 5.52 5.79 -14.96
CA LEU A 77 4.55 4.69 -15.12
C LEU A 77 3.10 5.23 -15.11
N THR A 78 2.59 5.58 -16.29
CA THR A 78 1.22 6.04 -16.50
C THR A 78 0.43 4.98 -17.27
N PRO A 79 -0.92 4.97 -17.17
CA PRO A 79 -1.74 4.04 -17.94
C PRO A 79 -1.44 4.09 -19.45
N GLY A 80 -1.32 5.30 -20.01
CA GLY A 80 -1.08 5.49 -21.44
C GLY A 80 0.31 5.04 -21.92
N ARG A 81 1.34 5.08 -21.07
CA ARG A 81 2.67 4.52 -21.39
C ARG A 81 2.67 3.00 -21.20
N PHE A 82 2.01 2.50 -20.16
CA PHE A 82 1.84 1.06 -19.92
C PHE A 82 1.16 0.36 -21.10
N LEU A 83 0.08 0.95 -21.65
CA LEU A 83 -0.66 0.39 -22.79
C LEU A 83 0.18 0.25 -24.07
N LYS A 84 1.33 0.91 -24.17
CA LYS A 84 2.24 0.79 -25.33
C LYS A 84 3.21 -0.37 -25.20
N LEU A 85 3.30 -1.01 -24.02
CA LEU A 85 4.15 -2.17 -23.81
C LEU A 85 3.51 -3.42 -24.42
N SER A 86 4.34 -4.26 -25.04
CA SER A 86 3.91 -5.57 -25.50
C SER A 86 4.07 -6.63 -24.42
N ASP A 87 3.33 -7.73 -24.53
CA ASP A 87 3.50 -8.91 -23.68
C ASP A 87 4.95 -9.41 -23.61
N GLY A 88 5.68 -9.32 -24.73
CA GLY A 88 7.08 -9.72 -24.79
C GLY A 88 8.00 -8.85 -23.93
N VAL A 89 7.62 -7.60 -23.67
CA VAL A 89 8.31 -6.73 -22.71
C VAL A 89 7.88 -7.08 -21.28
N LEU A 90 6.59 -7.30 -21.04
CA LEU A 90 6.04 -7.57 -19.71
C LEU A 90 6.47 -8.93 -19.11
N LYS A 91 6.76 -9.93 -19.94
CA LYS A 91 7.14 -11.29 -19.49
C LYS A 91 8.64 -11.46 -19.23
N ARG A 92 9.46 -10.40 -19.30
CA ARG A 92 10.91 -10.42 -19.06
C ARG A 92 11.28 -10.18 -17.59
#